data_AF-A0A317LUU7-F1
#
_entry.id   AF-A0A317LUU7-F1
#
_cell.length_a   1.000
_cell.length_b   1.000
_cell.length_c   1.000
_cell.angle_alpha   90.00
_cell.angle_beta   90.00
_cell.angle_gamma   90.00
#
_symmetry.space_group_name_H-M   'P 1'
#
loop_
_entity.id
_entity.type
_entity.pdbx_description
1 polymer ?
#
loop_
_entity_poly.entity_id
_entity_poly.type
_entity_poly.pdbx_seq_one_letter_code
_entity_poly.pdbx_strand_id
1 'polypeptide(L)'
;MEQEFPIATYIALQQELNTERAQLEKEKATWKAIRATASETDINQLDEQFSTHFEYLFDVVHNSSGTSLREYRDLLNALLQKGASASLLSNYELEGYNLAMFIKDIYLINGSDNLDLAADIVRTTIIAGADLNRQKAYVGNGGINSLEQVCAYLALGIKYGYSKLTVEQYSFCYRIFPWIAHKQLPGDVANGHFEEPYHLFRRMLYASPDVEDMQEKTLLRIMTLGWSPFSIADELLSPRAFARIAVINPRWLTMLIPHEQQELKPYLDIVRERINPAIIKYLLNAFTSDKKIRKHLRTFFSRRPHWLLKKIITETPETIFDLVRRNEQDLLIPFLKHYKRGLMALRSKDNQTLLQFAMKCRSTVENTIELLRQAGVSTAS
;
A
#
# COMPACT_ATOMS: atom_id res chain seq x y z
N MET A 1 16.32 -16.17 13.81
CA MET A 1 16.25 -16.35 12.34
C MET A 1 15.73 -15.06 11.75
N GLU A 2 16.52 -14.34 10.96
CA GLU A 2 16.04 -13.11 10.33
C GLU A 2 15.39 -13.45 8.97
N GLN A 3 14.07 -13.33 8.91
CA GLN A 3 13.21 -13.71 7.79
C GLN A 3 13.63 -13.06 6.47
N GLU A 4 13.74 -13.87 5.42
CA GLU A 4 13.79 -13.42 4.04
C GLU A 4 12.44 -12.85 3.59
N PHE A 5 12.40 -12.28 2.39
CA PHE A 5 11.14 -11.87 1.77
C PHE A 5 10.17 -13.07 1.74
N PRO A 6 8.90 -12.93 2.17
CA PRO A 6 7.97 -14.04 2.31
C PRO A 6 7.41 -14.47 0.94
N ILE A 7 8.26 -15.05 0.10
CA ILE A 7 7.95 -15.32 -1.31
C ILE A 7 6.77 -16.28 -1.47
N ALA A 8 6.67 -17.31 -0.64
CA ALA A 8 5.56 -18.26 -0.65
C ALA A 8 4.22 -17.55 -0.34
N THR A 9 4.19 -16.71 0.69
CA THR A 9 3.01 -15.90 1.04
C THR A 9 2.66 -14.93 -0.08
N TYR A 10 3.65 -14.28 -0.69
CA TYR A 10 3.43 -13.37 -1.82
C TYR A 10 2.77 -14.08 -3.01
N ILE A 11 3.29 -15.25 -3.40
CA ILE A 11 2.73 -16.04 -4.50
C ILE A 11 1.30 -16.51 -4.18
N ALA A 12 1.05 -17.00 -2.96
CA ALA A 12 -0.28 -17.42 -2.54
C ALA A 12 -1.29 -16.26 -2.59
N LEU A 13 -0.92 -15.10 -2.04
CA LEU A 13 -1.78 -13.90 -2.07
C LEU A 13 -2.03 -13.41 -3.50
N GLN A 14 -1.06 -13.55 -4.41
CA GLN A 14 -1.25 -13.22 -5.82
C GLN A 14 -2.26 -14.15 -6.48
N GLN A 15 -2.20 -15.45 -6.21
CA GLN A 15 -3.17 -16.42 -6.72
C GLN A 15 -4.57 -16.19 -6.15
N GLU A 16 -4.68 -15.95 -4.84
CA GLU A 16 -5.94 -15.59 -4.18
C GLU A 16 -6.57 -14.34 -4.81
N LEU A 17 -5.79 -13.26 -4.95
CA LEU A 17 -6.25 -12.00 -5.52
C LEU A 17 -6.75 -12.18 -6.96
N ASN A 18 -6.01 -12.93 -7.79
CA ASN A 18 -6.42 -13.21 -9.16
C ASN A 18 -7.71 -14.04 -9.22
N THR A 19 -7.85 -15.01 -8.32
CA THR A 19 -9.03 -15.88 -8.23
C THR A 19 -10.27 -15.11 -7.80
N GLU A 20 -10.18 -14.35 -6.70
CA GLU A 20 -11.25 -13.51 -6.18
C GLU A 20 -11.76 -12.52 -7.24
N ARG A 21 -10.83 -11.88 -7.97
CA ARG A 21 -11.18 -10.92 -9.02
C ARG A 21 -11.79 -11.59 -10.24
N ALA A 22 -11.27 -12.72 -10.69
CA ALA A 22 -11.84 -13.47 -11.80
C ALA A 22 -13.28 -13.92 -11.47
N GLN A 23 -13.51 -14.37 -10.23
CA GLN A 23 -14.83 -14.76 -9.76
C GLN A 23 -15.79 -13.56 -9.70
N LEU A 24 -15.35 -12.41 -9.19
CA LEU A 24 -16.14 -11.19 -9.15
C LEU A 24 -16.51 -10.69 -10.56
N GLU A 25 -15.57 -10.71 -11.50
CA GLU A 25 -15.83 -10.31 -12.90
C GLU A 25 -16.79 -11.28 -13.61
N LYS A 26 -16.72 -12.57 -13.30
CA LYS A 26 -17.70 -13.57 -13.76
C LYS A 26 -19.11 -13.27 -13.24
N GLU A 27 -19.23 -12.91 -11.96
CA GLU A 27 -20.51 -12.52 -11.35
C GLU A 27 -21.06 -11.23 -11.97
N LYS A 28 -20.23 -10.21 -12.16
CA LYS A 28 -20.59 -8.98 -12.90
C LYS A 28 -21.06 -9.27 -14.32
N ALA A 29 -20.37 -10.14 -15.05
CA ALA A 29 -20.76 -10.52 -16.41
C ALA A 29 -22.12 -11.23 -16.43
N THR A 30 -22.37 -12.10 -15.46
CA THR A 30 -23.66 -12.79 -15.28
C THR A 30 -24.78 -11.78 -15.00
N TRP A 31 -24.56 -10.87 -14.05
CA TRP A 31 -25.51 -9.78 -13.76
C TRP A 31 -25.80 -8.90 -14.98
N LYS A 32 -24.75 -8.50 -15.74
CA LYS A 32 -24.92 -7.72 -16.98
C LYS A 32 -25.80 -8.46 -18.01
N ALA A 33 -25.63 -9.77 -18.14
CA ALA A 33 -26.45 -10.58 -19.04
C ALA A 33 -27.92 -10.62 -18.61
N ILE A 34 -28.20 -10.78 -17.30
CA ILE A 34 -29.57 -10.69 -16.74
C ILE A 34 -30.17 -9.33 -17.05
N ARG A 35 -29.46 -8.25 -16.71
CA ARG A 35 -29.91 -6.88 -16.93
C ARG A 35 -30.22 -6.59 -18.40
N ALA A 36 -29.43 -7.10 -19.34
CA ALA A 36 -29.65 -6.91 -20.77
C ALA A 36 -30.95 -7.54 -21.31
N THR A 37 -31.62 -8.40 -20.54
CA THR A 37 -32.89 -9.03 -20.91
C THR A 37 -34.12 -8.27 -20.40
N ALA A 38 -33.96 -7.33 -19.48
CA ALA A 38 -35.04 -6.54 -18.90
C ALA A 38 -35.39 -5.32 -19.77
N SER A 39 -36.64 -4.85 -19.69
CA SER A 39 -37.04 -3.61 -20.36
C SER A 39 -36.43 -2.38 -19.66
N GLU A 40 -36.28 -1.28 -20.38
CA GLU A 40 -35.76 -0.02 -19.81
C GLU A 40 -36.63 0.48 -18.64
N THR A 41 -37.95 0.33 -18.74
CA THR A 41 -38.88 0.71 -17.66
C THR A 41 -38.68 -0.15 -16.41
N ASP A 42 -38.55 -1.47 -16.57
CA ASP A 42 -38.31 -2.37 -15.43
C ASP A 42 -36.95 -2.08 -14.78
N ILE A 43 -35.93 -1.82 -15.61
CA ILE A 43 -34.59 -1.45 -15.14
C ILE A 43 -34.62 -0.20 -14.27
N ASN A 44 -35.30 0.86 -14.71
CA ASN A 44 -35.35 2.11 -13.94
C ASN A 44 -36.03 1.90 -12.58
N GLN A 45 -37.14 1.15 -12.54
CA GLN A 45 -37.82 0.83 -11.28
C GLN A 45 -36.96 -0.04 -10.36
N LEU A 46 -36.24 -1.02 -10.91
CA LEU A 46 -35.34 -1.88 -10.14
C LEU A 46 -34.16 -1.09 -9.55
N ASP A 47 -33.60 -0.15 -10.31
CA ASP A 47 -32.50 0.70 -9.87
C ASP A 47 -32.96 1.68 -8.77
N GLU A 48 -34.15 2.26 -8.90
CA GLU A 48 -34.78 3.09 -7.86
C GLU A 48 -34.99 2.29 -6.57
N GLN A 49 -35.56 1.08 -6.68
CA GLN A 49 -35.72 0.17 -5.54
C GLN A 49 -34.39 -0.17 -4.89
N PHE A 50 -33.36 -0.50 -5.68
CA PHE A 50 -32.04 -0.81 -5.15
C PHE A 50 -31.46 0.37 -4.38
N SER A 51 -31.51 1.57 -4.97
CA SER A 51 -31.01 2.81 -4.35
C SER A 51 -31.74 3.09 -3.04
N THR A 52 -33.08 3.10 -3.05
CA THR A 52 -33.90 3.35 -1.87
C THR A 52 -33.62 2.34 -0.74
N HIS A 53 -33.56 1.05 -1.05
CA HIS A 53 -33.30 0.03 -0.04
C HIS A 53 -31.87 0.07 0.49
N PHE A 54 -30.89 0.40 -0.35
CA PHE A 54 -29.53 0.62 0.09
C PHE A 54 -29.45 1.84 1.01
N GLU A 55 -30.14 2.94 0.69
CA GLU A 55 -30.14 4.15 1.50
C GLU A 55 -30.70 3.93 2.90
N TYR A 56 -31.72 3.08 3.03
CA TYR A 56 -32.27 2.69 4.33
C TYR A 56 -31.31 1.88 5.23
N LEU A 57 -30.20 1.36 4.69
CA LEU A 57 -29.14 0.78 5.53
C LEU A 57 -28.58 1.79 6.53
N PHE A 58 -28.65 3.10 6.23
CA PHE A 58 -28.27 4.14 7.16
C PHE A 58 -29.01 4.00 8.51
N ASP A 59 -30.33 3.83 8.48
CA ASP A 59 -31.14 3.71 9.69
C ASP A 59 -30.88 2.40 10.44
N VAL A 60 -30.56 1.32 9.71
CA VAL A 60 -30.18 0.04 10.32
C VAL A 60 -28.86 0.17 11.08
N VAL A 61 -27.87 0.84 10.48
CA VAL A 61 -26.52 0.97 11.04
C VAL A 61 -26.46 2.02 12.15
N HIS A 62 -27.13 3.17 12.01
CA HIS A 62 -27.03 4.29 12.95
C HIS A 62 -28.15 4.33 13.99
N ASN A 63 -29.37 3.98 13.61
CA ASN A 63 -30.56 4.25 14.41
C ASN A 63 -31.14 2.99 15.09
N SER A 64 -30.47 1.83 14.94
CA SER A 64 -30.96 0.54 15.46
C SER A 64 -32.42 0.30 15.09
N SER A 65 -32.76 0.54 13.82
CA SER A 65 -34.10 0.23 13.30
C SER A 65 -34.45 -1.22 13.65
N GLY A 66 -35.70 -1.53 13.96
CA GLY A 66 -36.13 -2.91 14.28
C GLY A 66 -35.95 -3.92 13.14
N THR A 67 -35.48 -3.48 11.97
CA THR A 67 -35.24 -4.30 10.77
C THR A 67 -33.79 -4.80 10.78
N SER A 68 -33.57 -6.09 10.53
CA SER A 68 -32.22 -6.68 10.60
C SER A 68 -31.40 -6.43 9.32
N LEU A 69 -30.07 -6.39 9.45
CA LEU A 69 -29.14 -6.29 8.32
C LEU A 69 -29.33 -7.43 7.30
N ARG A 70 -29.78 -8.60 7.79
CA ARG A 70 -30.07 -9.79 6.98
C ARG A 70 -31.19 -9.53 5.97
N GLU A 71 -32.26 -8.86 6.39
CA GLU A 71 -33.41 -8.57 5.52
C GLU A 71 -33.00 -7.67 4.35
N TYR A 72 -32.22 -6.62 4.61
CA TYR A 72 -31.69 -5.77 3.54
C TYR A 72 -30.71 -6.50 2.63
N ARG A 73 -29.84 -7.36 3.19
CA ARG A 73 -28.96 -8.21 2.38
C ARG A 73 -29.76 -9.09 1.42
N ASP A 74 -30.80 -9.76 1.92
CA ASP A 74 -31.64 -10.67 1.13
C ASP A 74 -32.43 -9.91 0.05
N LEU A 75 -32.93 -8.73 0.39
CA LEU A 75 -33.64 -7.86 -0.53
C LEU A 75 -32.74 -7.34 -1.66
N LEU A 76 -31.56 -6.79 -1.32
CA LEU A 76 -30.59 -6.31 -2.31
C LEU A 76 -30.12 -7.45 -3.22
N ASN A 77 -29.92 -8.65 -2.67
CA ASN A 77 -29.62 -9.83 -3.47
C ASN A 77 -30.76 -10.20 -4.42
N ALA A 78 -32.01 -10.19 -3.95
CA ALA A 78 -33.17 -10.48 -4.78
C ALA A 78 -33.32 -9.46 -5.93
N LEU A 79 -33.02 -8.18 -5.67
CA LEU A 79 -33.00 -7.13 -6.68
C LEU A 79 -31.85 -7.33 -7.69
N LEU A 80 -30.65 -7.66 -7.21
CA LEU A 80 -29.52 -7.99 -8.08
C LEU A 80 -29.85 -9.13 -9.05
N GLN A 81 -30.51 -10.19 -8.56
CA GLN A 81 -30.93 -11.32 -9.41
C GLN A 81 -31.97 -10.94 -10.47
N LYS A 82 -32.65 -9.80 -10.32
CA LYS A 82 -33.56 -9.23 -11.33
C LYS A 82 -32.87 -8.24 -12.27
N GLY A 83 -31.57 -7.96 -12.06
CA GLY A 83 -30.79 -7.04 -12.88
C GLY A 83 -30.76 -5.60 -12.37
N ALA A 84 -31.16 -5.34 -11.12
CA ALA A 84 -31.06 -4.02 -10.50
C ALA A 84 -29.60 -3.54 -10.38
N SER A 85 -29.40 -2.23 -10.46
CA SER A 85 -28.09 -1.56 -10.45
C SER A 85 -27.92 -0.62 -9.27
N ALA A 86 -26.67 -0.42 -8.85
CA ALA A 86 -26.26 0.57 -7.86
C ALA A 86 -25.93 1.94 -8.48
N SER A 87 -26.25 2.16 -9.77
CA SER A 87 -25.91 3.37 -10.52
C SER A 87 -26.61 4.64 -10.06
N LEU A 88 -27.72 4.53 -9.32
CA LEU A 88 -28.44 5.68 -8.77
C LEU A 88 -27.98 6.10 -7.37
N LEU A 89 -27.09 5.33 -6.73
CA LEU A 89 -26.50 5.72 -5.45
C LEU A 89 -25.70 7.02 -5.61
N SER A 90 -25.87 7.95 -4.66
CA SER A 90 -25.20 9.24 -4.73
C SER A 90 -23.67 9.12 -4.74
N ASN A 91 -23.03 9.98 -5.52
CA ASN A 91 -21.58 10.13 -5.54
C ASN A 91 -21.06 11.12 -4.50
N TYR A 92 -21.92 11.97 -3.96
CA TYR A 92 -21.51 13.07 -3.10
C TYR A 92 -21.50 12.67 -1.63
N GLU A 93 -20.49 13.15 -0.90
CA GLU A 93 -20.27 12.80 0.50
C GLU A 93 -21.28 13.39 1.49
N LEU A 94 -22.15 14.32 1.05
CA LEU A 94 -23.15 15.01 1.88
C LEU A 94 -24.60 14.70 1.48
N GLU A 95 -24.82 13.77 0.55
CA GLU A 95 -26.14 13.43 0.02
C GLU A 95 -26.60 12.04 0.49
N GLY A 96 -27.22 11.26 -0.39
CA GLY A 96 -27.75 9.91 -0.12
C GLY A 96 -26.67 8.92 0.31
N TYR A 97 -27.08 7.96 1.13
CA TYR A 97 -26.20 6.94 1.68
C TYR A 97 -25.69 5.99 0.58
N ASN A 98 -24.37 5.94 0.39
CA ASN A 98 -23.72 5.20 -0.69
C ASN A 98 -22.73 4.14 -0.16
N LEU A 99 -22.12 3.38 -1.08
CA LEU A 99 -21.22 2.27 -0.71
C LEU A 99 -20.01 2.72 0.11
N ALA A 100 -19.42 3.88 -0.20
CA ALA A 100 -18.30 4.41 0.57
C ALA A 100 -18.73 4.76 2.00
N MET A 101 -19.93 5.33 2.18
CA MET A 101 -20.48 5.62 3.50
C MET A 101 -20.76 4.33 4.29
N PHE A 102 -21.33 3.32 3.65
CA PHE A 102 -21.53 2.01 4.28
C PHE A 102 -20.22 1.36 4.75
N ILE A 103 -19.18 1.37 3.90
CA ILE A 103 -17.85 0.86 4.25
C ILE A 103 -17.20 1.70 5.35
N LYS A 104 -17.39 3.01 5.35
CA LYS A 104 -16.91 3.89 6.43
C LYS A 104 -17.61 3.55 7.75
N ASP A 105 -18.88 3.18 7.74
CA ASP A 105 -19.64 2.96 8.98
C ASP A 105 -19.49 1.55 9.57
N ILE A 106 -18.60 0.71 9.03
CA ILE A 106 -18.38 -0.66 9.51
C ILE A 106 -17.96 -0.74 10.98
N TYR A 107 -17.45 0.35 11.55
CA TYR A 107 -17.07 0.40 12.97
C TYR A 107 -18.30 0.42 13.90
N LEU A 108 -19.48 0.71 13.36
CA LEU A 108 -20.75 0.65 14.06
C LEU A 108 -21.37 -0.76 14.00
N ILE A 109 -20.91 -1.61 13.08
CA ILE A 109 -21.42 -2.97 12.89
C ILE A 109 -20.62 -3.94 13.77
N ASN A 110 -21.32 -4.67 14.64
CA ASN A 110 -20.73 -5.62 15.59
C ASN A 110 -21.23 -7.05 15.36
N GLY A 111 -20.38 -8.02 15.69
CA GLY A 111 -20.65 -9.46 15.55
C GLY A 111 -20.21 -10.00 14.19
N SER A 112 -19.60 -11.18 14.21
CA SER A 112 -19.10 -11.87 13.00
C SER A 112 -20.19 -12.02 11.95
N ASP A 113 -21.38 -12.44 12.37
CA ASP A 113 -22.49 -12.74 11.47
C ASP A 113 -22.98 -11.48 10.75
N ASN A 114 -23.05 -10.35 11.44
CA ASN A 114 -23.42 -9.06 10.83
C ASN A 114 -22.33 -8.54 9.89
N LEU A 115 -21.06 -8.75 10.24
CA LEU A 115 -19.94 -8.38 9.36
C LEU A 115 -19.90 -9.24 8.10
N ASP A 116 -20.26 -10.52 8.19
CA ASP A 116 -20.42 -11.38 7.02
C ASP A 116 -21.57 -10.90 6.12
N LEU A 117 -22.72 -10.55 6.71
CA LEU A 117 -23.84 -9.94 5.98
C LEU A 117 -23.45 -8.61 5.33
N ALA A 118 -22.70 -7.76 6.04
CA ALA A 118 -22.18 -6.51 5.48
C ALA A 118 -21.23 -6.77 4.30
N ALA A 119 -20.42 -7.83 4.36
CA ALA A 119 -19.47 -8.15 3.29
C ALA A 119 -20.23 -8.59 2.04
N ASP A 120 -21.31 -9.36 2.22
CA ASP A 120 -22.21 -9.73 1.14
C ASP A 120 -22.90 -8.50 0.52
N ILE A 121 -23.38 -7.54 1.34
CA ILE A 121 -23.94 -6.27 0.84
C ILE A 121 -22.91 -5.51 0.00
N VAL A 122 -21.67 -5.37 0.48
CA VAL A 122 -20.58 -4.72 -0.27
C VAL A 122 -20.37 -5.43 -1.60
N ARG A 123 -20.25 -6.76 -1.60
CA ARG A 123 -20.01 -7.55 -2.81
C ARG A 123 -21.17 -7.37 -3.81
N THR A 124 -22.41 -7.51 -3.36
CA THR A 124 -23.63 -7.33 -4.16
C THR A 124 -23.69 -5.95 -4.81
N THR A 125 -23.34 -4.91 -4.06
CA THR A 125 -23.33 -3.53 -4.53
C THR A 125 -22.23 -3.30 -5.58
N ILE A 126 -21.07 -3.94 -5.43
CA ILE A 126 -20.00 -3.93 -6.45
C ILE A 126 -20.43 -4.68 -7.71
N ILE A 127 -21.11 -5.82 -7.59
CA ILE A 127 -21.64 -6.57 -8.74
C ILE A 127 -22.68 -5.74 -9.48
N ALA A 128 -23.55 -5.05 -8.75
CA ALA A 128 -24.57 -4.13 -9.25
C ALA A 128 -24.01 -2.86 -9.92
N GLY A 129 -22.69 -2.70 -9.99
CA GLY A 129 -22.06 -1.60 -10.74
C GLY A 129 -21.88 -0.30 -9.96
N ALA A 130 -21.71 -0.37 -8.63
CA ALA A 130 -21.35 0.81 -7.84
C ALA A 130 -20.07 1.51 -8.34
N ASP A 131 -20.09 2.83 -8.38
CA ASP A 131 -18.95 3.64 -8.81
C ASP A 131 -17.95 3.83 -7.66
N LEU A 132 -17.04 2.87 -7.53
CA LEU A 132 -16.04 2.83 -6.45
C LEU A 132 -15.11 4.05 -6.39
N ASN A 133 -14.97 4.80 -7.50
CA ASN A 133 -14.07 5.94 -7.57
C ASN A 133 -14.79 7.26 -7.26
N ARG A 134 -16.06 7.37 -7.69
CA ARG A 134 -16.85 8.60 -7.49
C ARG A 134 -17.65 8.62 -6.22
N GLN A 135 -18.10 7.47 -5.72
CA GLN A 135 -18.85 7.40 -4.47
C GLN A 135 -17.94 7.70 -3.29
N LYS A 136 -18.30 8.74 -2.53
CA LYS A 136 -17.51 9.25 -1.42
C LYS A 136 -18.28 9.25 -0.12
N ALA A 137 -17.56 9.00 0.97
CA ALA A 137 -18.01 9.22 2.33
C ALA A 137 -17.39 10.48 2.90
N TYR A 138 -18.12 11.21 3.74
CA TYR A 138 -17.59 12.42 4.35
C TYR A 138 -16.56 12.10 5.43
N VAL A 139 -15.31 12.55 5.27
CA VAL A 139 -14.25 12.43 6.27
C VAL A 139 -13.47 13.73 6.39
N GLY A 140 -13.52 14.35 7.57
CA GLY A 140 -12.85 15.62 7.83
C GLY A 140 -13.55 16.77 7.11
N ASN A 141 -12.90 17.33 6.07
CA ASN A 141 -13.39 18.44 5.25
C ASN A 141 -13.55 18.04 3.77
N GLY A 142 -13.67 16.74 3.46
CA GLY A 142 -13.83 16.27 2.09
C GLY A 142 -14.36 14.84 2.02
N GLY A 143 -14.43 14.31 0.80
CA GLY A 143 -14.87 12.94 0.53
C GLY A 143 -13.71 11.94 0.40
N ILE A 144 -13.91 10.72 0.90
CA ILE A 144 -13.02 9.57 0.73
C ILE A 144 -13.76 8.44 0.01
N ASN A 145 -13.12 7.79 -0.96
CA ASN A 145 -13.75 6.68 -1.65
C ASN A 145 -13.59 5.34 -0.88
N SER A 146 -14.26 4.29 -1.36
CA SER A 146 -14.28 2.98 -0.69
C SER A 146 -12.88 2.38 -0.51
N LEU A 147 -12.04 2.50 -1.54
CA LEU A 147 -10.70 1.93 -1.54
C LEU A 147 -9.75 2.69 -0.59
N GLU A 148 -9.82 4.01 -0.61
CA GLU A 148 -9.10 4.86 0.32
C GLU A 148 -9.51 4.56 1.77
N GLN A 149 -10.80 4.45 2.06
CA GLN A 149 -11.31 4.16 3.41
C GLN A 149 -10.81 2.80 3.93
N VAL A 150 -10.89 1.74 3.12
CA VAL A 150 -10.36 0.41 3.48
C VAL A 150 -8.84 0.47 3.68
N CYS A 151 -8.10 1.18 2.83
CA CYS A 151 -6.66 1.34 3.02
C CYS A 151 -6.32 2.09 4.31
N ALA A 152 -7.10 3.11 4.68
CA ALA A 152 -6.96 3.80 5.95
C ALA A 152 -7.20 2.87 7.14
N TYR A 153 -8.26 2.05 7.11
CA TYR A 153 -8.56 1.08 8.15
C TYR A 153 -7.50 -0.01 8.29
N LEU A 154 -7.09 -0.61 7.18
CA LEU A 154 -6.04 -1.63 7.18
C LEU A 154 -4.70 -1.08 7.68
N ALA A 155 -4.43 0.21 7.46
CA ALA A 155 -3.23 0.86 7.97
C ALA A 155 -3.30 1.23 9.46
N LEU A 156 -4.42 1.79 9.92
CA LEU A 156 -4.59 2.24 11.31
C LEU A 156 -4.44 1.09 12.31
N GLY A 157 -4.86 -0.11 11.94
CA GLY A 157 -4.93 -1.24 12.88
C GLY A 157 -6.14 -1.15 13.81
N ILE A 158 -6.11 -1.88 14.93
CA ILE A 158 -7.22 -1.89 15.89
C ILE A 158 -7.04 -0.82 16.95
N LYS A 159 -8.14 -0.30 17.53
CA LYS A 159 -8.13 0.69 18.64
C LYS A 159 -7.42 2.03 18.36
N TYR A 160 -7.00 2.30 17.12
CA TYR A 160 -6.40 3.57 16.71
C TYR A 160 -7.37 4.45 15.90
N GLY A 161 -7.12 5.76 15.91
CA GLY A 161 -7.85 6.73 15.09
C GLY A 161 -9.29 6.97 15.56
N TYR A 162 -10.10 7.44 14.62
CA TYR A 162 -11.48 7.90 14.85
C TYR A 162 -12.50 6.75 14.92
N SER A 163 -12.22 5.60 14.31
CA SER A 163 -13.16 4.47 14.21
C SER A 163 -12.84 3.28 15.12
N LYS A 164 -11.70 3.27 15.82
CA LYS A 164 -11.26 2.23 16.80
C LYS A 164 -11.81 0.80 16.50
N LEU A 165 -11.38 0.21 15.38
CA LEU A 165 -11.91 -1.08 14.93
C LEU A 165 -11.62 -2.22 15.92
N THR A 166 -12.51 -3.22 15.94
CA THR A 166 -12.25 -4.56 16.49
C THR A 166 -11.46 -5.43 15.51
N VAL A 167 -11.02 -6.62 15.94
CA VAL A 167 -10.30 -7.57 15.07
C VAL A 167 -11.21 -8.10 13.96
N GLU A 168 -12.48 -8.33 14.26
CA GLU A 168 -13.49 -8.79 13.30
C GLU A 168 -13.77 -7.72 12.23
N GLN A 169 -13.94 -6.46 12.66
CA GLN A 169 -14.12 -5.32 11.74
C GLN A 169 -12.88 -5.07 10.87
N TYR A 170 -11.68 -5.29 11.43
CA TYR A 170 -10.45 -5.24 10.65
C TYR A 170 -10.39 -6.40 9.63
N SER A 171 -10.77 -7.61 10.04
CA SER A 171 -10.81 -8.79 9.18
C SER A 171 -11.81 -8.64 8.03
N PHE A 172 -12.94 -7.97 8.29
CA PHE A 172 -13.86 -7.52 7.25
C PHE A 172 -13.17 -6.64 6.21
N CYS A 173 -12.44 -5.60 6.64
CA CYS A 173 -11.72 -4.70 5.72
C CYS A 173 -10.71 -5.48 4.87
N TYR A 174 -10.02 -6.44 5.49
CA TYR A 174 -9.04 -7.30 4.81
C TYR A 174 -9.71 -8.22 3.77
N ARG A 175 -10.90 -8.75 4.10
CA ARG A 175 -11.71 -9.60 3.22
C ARG A 175 -12.20 -8.85 1.98
N ILE A 176 -12.69 -7.62 2.13
CA ILE A 176 -13.27 -6.86 1.01
C ILE A 176 -12.22 -6.20 0.12
N PHE A 177 -10.99 -6.02 0.61
CA PHE A 177 -9.91 -5.36 -0.13
C PHE A 177 -9.70 -5.89 -1.57
N PRO A 178 -9.64 -7.21 -1.84
CA PRO A 178 -9.52 -7.75 -3.20
C PRO A 178 -10.65 -7.37 -4.15
N TRP A 179 -11.84 -7.05 -3.64
CA TRP A 179 -13.03 -6.75 -4.45
C TRP A 179 -13.02 -5.30 -4.94
N ILE A 180 -12.48 -4.40 -4.12
CA ILE A 180 -12.42 -2.96 -4.40
C ILE A 180 -11.08 -2.51 -5.00
N ALA A 181 -10.00 -3.27 -4.74
CA ALA A 181 -8.66 -2.91 -5.17
C ALA A 181 -8.40 -3.37 -6.61
N HIS A 182 -7.94 -2.45 -7.45
CA HIS A 182 -7.66 -2.72 -8.85
C HIS A 182 -6.19 -2.51 -9.20
N LYS A 183 -5.71 -3.29 -10.17
CA LYS A 183 -4.33 -3.18 -10.66
C LYS A 183 -4.24 -1.87 -11.44
N GLN A 184 -3.24 -1.05 -11.14
CA GLN A 184 -3.03 0.20 -11.88
C GLN A 184 -2.68 -0.13 -13.34
N LEU A 185 -3.45 0.39 -14.30
CA LEU A 185 -3.12 0.22 -15.70
C LEU A 185 -2.09 1.28 -16.11
N PRO A 186 -1.17 0.99 -17.04
CA PRO A 186 -0.17 1.94 -17.50
C PRO A 186 -0.75 3.27 -18.03
N GLY A 187 -1.99 3.27 -18.53
CA GLY A 187 -2.69 4.47 -19.02
C GLY A 187 -3.23 5.40 -17.93
N ASP A 188 -3.49 4.88 -16.72
CA ASP A 188 -4.02 5.68 -15.60
C ASP A 188 -2.98 6.70 -15.09
N VAL A 189 -1.71 6.33 -15.20
CA VAL A 189 -0.53 7.15 -14.86
C VAL A 189 -0.38 8.36 -15.80
N ALA A 190 -0.72 8.20 -17.08
CA ALA A 190 -0.55 9.24 -18.11
C ALA A 190 -1.55 10.41 -17.96
N ASN A 191 -2.70 10.17 -17.32
CA ASN A 191 -3.77 11.16 -17.14
C ASN A 191 -3.70 11.88 -15.77
N GLY A 192 -2.62 11.69 -14.99
CA GLY A 192 -2.45 12.33 -13.69
C GLY A 192 -3.40 11.81 -12.59
N HIS A 193 -4.19 10.78 -12.86
CA HIS A 193 -5.03 10.11 -11.87
C HIS A 193 -4.19 9.13 -11.05
N PHE A 194 -3.35 9.67 -10.17
CA PHE A 194 -2.66 8.88 -9.15
C PHE A 194 -3.59 8.65 -7.96
N GLU A 195 -4.66 7.90 -8.15
CA GLU A 195 -5.31 7.22 -7.02
C GLU A 195 -4.37 6.09 -6.61
N GLU A 196 -3.38 6.41 -5.79
CA GLU A 196 -2.48 5.43 -5.17
C GLU A 196 -2.83 5.34 -3.68
N PRO A 197 -3.79 4.48 -3.31
CA PRO A 197 -4.21 4.26 -1.92
C PRO A 197 -3.05 3.85 -1.01
N TYR A 198 -1.94 3.41 -1.60
CA TYR A 198 -0.71 3.14 -0.88
C TYR A 198 -0.22 4.34 -0.07
N HIS A 199 -0.33 5.57 -0.58
CA HIS A 199 0.11 6.75 0.16
C HIS A 199 -0.71 6.95 1.41
N LEU A 200 -2.03 6.76 1.29
CA LEU A 200 -2.94 6.81 2.43
C LEU A 200 -2.64 5.68 3.41
N PHE A 201 -2.46 4.45 2.94
CA PHE A 201 -2.09 3.31 3.77
C PHE A 201 -0.80 3.62 4.56
N ARG A 202 0.26 4.03 3.87
CA ARG A 202 1.54 4.40 4.50
C ARG A 202 1.39 5.53 5.51
N ARG A 203 0.64 6.58 5.16
CA ARG A 203 0.42 7.76 6.02
C ARG A 203 -0.35 7.39 7.29
N MET A 204 -1.25 6.43 7.19
CA MET A 204 -2.12 6.01 8.29
C MET A 204 -1.54 4.83 9.08
N LEU A 205 -0.38 4.29 8.68
CA LEU A 205 0.17 3.07 9.25
C LEU A 205 0.56 3.21 10.72
N TYR A 206 -0.07 2.44 11.61
CA TYR A 206 0.31 2.34 13.03
C TYR A 206 0.70 0.91 13.39
N ALA A 207 1.52 0.78 14.43
CA ALA A 207 1.84 -0.52 15.01
C ALA A 207 0.59 -1.10 15.69
N SER A 208 0.15 -2.28 15.24
CA SER A 208 -1.03 -2.95 15.79
C SER A 208 -0.78 -4.46 15.89
N PRO A 209 -0.17 -4.94 17.00
CA PRO A 209 0.27 -6.33 17.13
C PRO A 209 -0.80 -7.38 16.85
N ASP A 210 -2.05 -7.10 17.24
CA ASP A 210 -3.18 -8.02 17.06
C ASP A 210 -3.53 -8.30 15.58
N VAL A 211 -3.08 -7.45 14.66
CA VAL A 211 -3.37 -7.56 13.22
C VAL A 211 -2.12 -7.35 12.35
N GLU A 212 -0.93 -7.45 12.93
CA GLU A 212 0.34 -7.21 12.22
C GLU A 212 0.53 -8.13 11.01
N ASP A 213 0.15 -9.41 11.13
CA ASP A 213 0.19 -10.37 10.03
C ASP A 213 -0.73 -9.94 8.86
N MET A 214 -1.91 -9.41 9.16
CA MET A 214 -2.81 -8.89 8.13
C MET A 214 -2.31 -7.57 7.53
N GLN A 215 -1.64 -6.72 8.31
CA GLN A 215 -0.96 -5.53 7.77
C GLN A 215 0.17 -5.94 6.79
N GLU A 216 0.95 -6.96 7.13
CA GLU A 216 1.99 -7.52 6.25
C GLU A 216 1.39 -8.12 4.98
N LYS A 217 0.33 -8.93 5.10
CA LYS A 217 -0.37 -9.51 3.94
C LYS A 217 -1.02 -8.44 3.06
N THR A 218 -1.56 -7.37 3.65
CA THR A 218 -2.08 -6.22 2.91
C THR A 218 -0.99 -5.55 2.10
N LEU A 219 0.20 -5.34 2.69
CA LEU A 219 1.36 -4.81 1.98
C LEU A 219 1.76 -5.67 0.77
N LEU A 220 1.76 -7.00 0.93
CA LEU A 220 2.05 -7.94 -0.16
C LEU A 220 0.97 -7.92 -1.27
N ARG A 221 -0.32 -7.80 -0.92
CA ARG A 221 -1.41 -7.66 -1.89
C ARG A 221 -1.30 -6.35 -2.68
N ILE A 222 -0.98 -5.25 -2.01
CA ILE A 222 -0.68 -3.97 -2.65
C ILE A 222 0.47 -4.12 -3.65
N MET A 223 1.59 -4.76 -3.26
CA MET A 223 2.72 -4.98 -4.17
C MET A 223 2.31 -5.80 -5.39
N THR A 224 1.43 -6.78 -5.21
CA THR A 224 0.87 -7.60 -6.30
C THR A 224 0.06 -6.76 -7.29
N LEU A 225 -0.67 -5.75 -6.79
CA LEU A 225 -1.42 -4.80 -7.61
C LEU A 225 -0.53 -3.78 -8.34
N GLY A 226 0.79 -3.83 -8.12
CA GLY A 226 1.75 -2.91 -8.74
C GLY A 226 1.75 -1.52 -8.11
N TRP A 227 1.07 -1.32 -6.98
CA TRP A 227 1.12 -0.06 -6.26
C TRP A 227 2.48 0.07 -5.55
N SER A 228 3.06 1.26 -5.61
CA SER A 228 4.41 1.51 -5.13
C SER A 228 4.44 2.61 -4.07
N PRO A 229 5.26 2.46 -3.01
CA PRO A 229 5.55 3.54 -2.05
C PRO A 229 6.22 4.78 -2.65
N PHE A 230 6.65 4.72 -3.91
CA PHE A 230 7.57 5.68 -4.52
C PHE A 230 6.92 6.58 -5.56
N SER A 231 5.62 6.89 -5.46
CA SER A 231 4.99 7.81 -6.41
C SER A 231 5.69 9.17 -6.44
N ILE A 232 5.91 9.65 -7.66
CA ILE A 232 6.57 10.93 -7.94
C ILE A 232 5.60 12.10 -7.68
N ALA A 233 4.28 11.84 -7.71
CA ALA A 233 3.24 12.86 -7.49
C ALA A 233 2.96 13.14 -6.00
N ASP A 234 3.58 12.42 -5.08
CA ASP A 234 3.30 12.55 -3.64
C ASP A 234 4.16 13.64 -2.98
N GLU A 235 3.56 14.82 -2.79
CA GLU A 235 4.15 15.95 -2.05
C GLU A 235 4.50 15.61 -0.59
N LEU A 236 3.92 14.53 -0.04
CA LEU A 236 4.14 14.09 1.35
C LEU A 236 5.22 13.01 1.49
N LEU A 237 5.81 12.56 0.38
CA LEU A 237 6.93 11.64 0.40
C LEU A 237 8.12 12.34 1.08
N SER A 238 8.54 11.81 2.23
CA SER A 238 9.54 12.45 3.09
C SER A 238 10.35 11.43 3.89
N PRO A 239 11.52 11.80 4.45
CA PRO A 239 12.26 10.91 5.35
C PRO A 239 11.42 10.42 6.53
N ARG A 240 10.56 11.30 7.06
CA ARG A 240 9.68 10.99 8.20
C ARG A 240 8.67 9.89 7.86
N ALA A 241 8.16 9.87 6.62
CA ALA A 241 7.24 8.85 6.16
C ALA A 241 7.87 7.44 6.20
N PHE A 242 9.10 7.29 5.68
CA PHE A 242 9.82 6.01 5.74
C PHE A 242 10.31 5.66 7.15
N ALA A 243 10.75 6.66 7.92
CA ALA A 243 11.19 6.44 9.31
C ALA A 243 10.06 5.87 10.18
N ARG A 244 8.82 6.32 9.96
CA ARG A 244 7.64 5.77 10.65
C ARG A 244 7.46 4.27 10.38
N ILE A 245 7.56 3.83 9.12
CA ILE A 245 7.50 2.41 8.77
C ILE A 245 8.62 1.64 9.47
N ALA A 246 9.85 2.19 9.45
CA ALA A 246 11.02 1.57 10.07
C ALA A 246 10.85 1.34 11.58
N VAL A 247 10.24 2.31 12.27
CA VAL A 247 9.99 2.26 13.71
C VAL A 247 8.92 1.24 14.04
N ILE A 248 7.87 1.12 13.22
CA ILE A 248 6.82 0.11 13.40
C ILE A 248 7.40 -1.28 13.18
N ASN A 249 7.93 -1.54 11.98
CA ASN A 249 8.58 -2.79 11.65
C ASN A 249 9.64 -2.55 10.54
N PRO A 250 10.94 -2.65 10.85
CA PRO A 250 11.99 -2.39 9.88
C PRO A 250 12.00 -3.42 8.72
N ARG A 251 11.42 -4.61 8.92
CA ARG A 251 11.26 -5.62 7.85
C ARG A 251 10.40 -5.08 6.72
N TRP A 252 9.37 -4.30 7.01
CA TRP A 252 8.49 -3.76 5.98
C TRP A 252 9.22 -2.86 4.99
N LEU A 253 10.14 -2.02 5.46
CA LEU A 253 10.99 -1.24 4.53
C LEU A 253 11.79 -2.14 3.59
N THR A 254 12.31 -3.27 4.09
CA THR A 254 13.03 -4.24 3.23
C THR A 254 12.11 -5.05 2.33
N MET A 255 10.80 -5.14 2.61
CA MET A 255 9.80 -5.72 1.70
C MET A 255 9.47 -4.80 0.52
N LEU A 256 9.52 -3.47 0.73
CA LEU A 256 9.29 -2.47 -0.33
C LEU A 256 10.41 -2.43 -1.37
N ILE A 257 11.60 -2.83 -0.96
CA ILE A 257 12.79 -2.92 -1.80
C ILE A 257 13.40 -4.30 -1.63
N PRO A 258 12.70 -5.35 -2.10
CA PRO A 258 13.16 -6.71 -1.91
C PRO A 258 14.37 -6.97 -2.82
N HIS A 259 15.16 -7.98 -2.45
CA HIS A 259 16.18 -8.54 -3.32
C HIS A 259 15.56 -9.07 -4.62
N GLU A 260 16.34 -9.09 -5.70
CA GLU A 260 15.90 -9.61 -6.99
C GLU A 260 15.51 -11.10 -6.87
N GLN A 261 14.29 -11.40 -7.32
CA GLN A 261 13.74 -12.75 -7.49
C GLN A 261 12.85 -12.73 -8.75
N GLN A 262 12.73 -13.87 -9.43
CA GLN A 262 12.04 -13.95 -10.72
C GLN A 262 10.57 -13.54 -10.61
N GLU A 263 9.91 -13.96 -9.54
CA GLU A 263 8.51 -13.74 -9.23
C GLU A 263 8.22 -12.26 -8.90
N LEU A 264 9.24 -11.54 -8.42
CA LEU A 264 9.14 -10.12 -8.06
C LEU A 264 9.47 -9.18 -9.21
N LYS A 265 9.90 -9.70 -10.37
CA LYS A 265 10.33 -8.88 -11.51
C LYS A 265 9.29 -7.82 -11.91
N PRO A 266 7.98 -8.13 -12.05
CA PRO A 266 6.98 -7.12 -12.41
C PRO A 266 6.88 -5.97 -11.40
N TYR A 267 7.00 -6.27 -10.10
CA TYR A 267 6.98 -5.25 -9.05
C TYR A 267 8.28 -4.43 -9.04
N LEU A 268 9.43 -5.10 -9.18
CA LEU A 268 10.73 -4.45 -9.18
C LEU A 268 10.91 -3.50 -10.36
N ASP A 269 10.35 -3.81 -11.53
CA ASP A 269 10.37 -2.92 -12.69
C ASP A 269 9.66 -1.60 -12.38
N ILE A 270 8.46 -1.66 -11.78
CA ILE A 270 7.70 -0.48 -11.32
C ILE A 270 8.49 0.33 -10.28
N VAL A 271 9.06 -0.35 -9.29
CA VAL A 271 9.83 0.30 -8.22
C VAL A 271 11.07 1.03 -8.78
N ARG A 272 11.78 0.41 -9.72
CA ARG A 272 13.02 0.97 -10.30
C ARG A 272 12.76 2.20 -11.16
N GLU A 273 11.63 2.22 -11.86
CA GLU A 273 11.20 3.36 -12.65
C GLU A 273 10.83 4.56 -11.76
N ARG A 274 10.17 4.29 -10.63
CA ARG A 274 9.64 5.34 -9.74
C ARG A 274 10.66 5.88 -8.74
N ILE A 275 11.68 5.12 -8.37
CA ILE A 275 12.66 5.55 -7.38
C ILE A 275 13.69 6.53 -7.98
N ASN A 276 13.64 7.78 -7.49
CA ASN A 276 14.54 8.86 -7.92
C ASN A 276 15.53 9.27 -6.79
N PRO A 277 16.48 10.18 -7.06
CA PRO A 277 17.50 10.57 -6.07
C PRO A 277 16.94 11.14 -4.76
N ALA A 278 15.84 11.89 -4.80
CA ALA A 278 15.20 12.42 -3.60
C ALA A 278 14.63 11.30 -2.73
N ILE A 279 14.00 10.30 -3.35
CA ILE A 279 13.45 9.12 -2.67
C ILE A 279 14.57 8.30 -2.01
N ILE A 280 15.67 8.07 -2.73
CA ILE A 280 16.87 7.40 -2.20
C ILE A 280 17.36 8.11 -0.93
N LYS A 281 17.48 9.45 -0.98
CA LYS A 281 17.89 10.24 0.17
C LYS A 281 16.91 10.10 1.34
N TYR A 282 15.61 10.05 1.09
CA TYR A 282 14.60 9.87 2.13
C TYR A 282 14.66 8.49 2.78
N LEU A 283 14.79 7.43 1.98
CA LEU A 283 14.96 6.06 2.45
C LEU A 283 16.22 5.93 3.32
N LEU A 284 17.35 6.44 2.85
CA LEU A 284 18.61 6.37 3.59
C LEU A 284 18.54 7.17 4.90
N ASN A 285 17.90 8.33 4.92
CA ASN A 285 17.71 9.08 6.15
C ASN A 285 16.82 8.34 7.17
N ALA A 286 15.79 7.63 6.70
CA ALA A 286 14.97 6.78 7.57
C ALA A 286 15.80 5.63 8.17
N PHE A 287 16.68 5.06 7.35
CA PHE A 287 17.60 4.01 7.74
C PHE A 287 18.66 4.45 8.76
N THR A 288 19.14 5.69 8.66
CA THR A 288 20.11 6.24 9.62
C THR A 288 19.49 6.71 10.94
N SER A 289 18.17 6.74 11.06
CA SER A 289 17.48 7.36 12.20
C SER A 289 17.73 6.68 13.56
N ASP A 290 17.98 5.37 13.57
CA ASP A 290 18.17 4.57 14.79
C ASP A 290 19.19 3.44 14.62
N LYS A 291 19.90 3.07 15.69
CA LYS A 291 20.96 2.06 15.66
C LYS A 291 20.45 0.65 15.33
N LYS A 292 19.27 0.26 15.82
CA LYS A 292 18.65 -1.05 15.54
C LYS A 292 18.25 -1.12 14.07
N ILE A 293 17.64 -0.05 13.54
CA ILE A 293 17.26 0.05 12.13
C ILE A 293 18.52 -0.02 11.24
N ARG A 294 19.57 0.75 11.53
CA ARG A 294 20.85 0.70 10.81
C ARG A 294 21.42 -0.72 10.75
N LYS A 295 21.46 -1.41 11.88
CA LYS A 295 21.96 -2.79 11.97
C LYS A 295 21.12 -3.76 11.12
N HIS A 296 19.79 -3.65 11.19
CA HIS A 296 18.89 -4.50 10.40
C HIS A 296 19.18 -4.38 8.90
N LEU A 297 19.38 -3.16 8.43
CA LEU A 297 19.64 -2.89 7.02
C LEU A 297 21.01 -3.34 6.57
N ARG A 298 22.03 -3.07 7.40
CA ARG A 298 23.36 -3.59 7.17
C ARG A 298 23.28 -5.09 6.94
N THR A 299 22.58 -5.82 7.80
CA THR A 299 22.42 -7.26 7.64
C THR A 299 21.67 -7.60 6.36
N PHE A 300 20.50 -7.01 6.10
CA PHE A 300 19.69 -7.26 4.91
C PHE A 300 20.46 -7.06 3.60
N PHE A 301 21.11 -5.91 3.43
CA PHE A 301 21.85 -5.56 2.22
C PHE A 301 23.20 -6.26 2.11
N SER A 302 23.77 -6.73 3.22
CA SER A 302 25.02 -7.50 3.20
C SER A 302 24.84 -8.96 2.82
N ARG A 303 23.61 -9.49 2.76
CA ARG A 303 23.37 -10.90 2.41
C ARG A 303 23.81 -11.24 1.00
N ARG A 304 23.38 -10.43 0.03
CA ARG A 304 23.67 -10.60 -1.40
C ARG A 304 23.65 -9.25 -2.11
N PRO A 305 24.23 -9.14 -3.32
CA PRO A 305 24.15 -7.93 -4.12
C PRO A 305 22.69 -7.48 -4.32
N HIS A 306 22.44 -6.19 -4.14
CA HIS A 306 21.10 -5.61 -4.23
C HIS A 306 21.01 -4.51 -5.28
N TRP A 307 19.95 -4.49 -6.08
CA TRP A 307 19.76 -3.56 -7.20
C TRP A 307 19.78 -2.09 -6.76
N LEU A 308 19.16 -1.75 -5.62
CA LEU A 308 19.18 -0.38 -5.08
C LEU A 308 20.59 0.13 -4.81
N LEU A 309 21.48 -0.70 -4.24
CA LEU A 309 22.86 -0.30 -3.99
C LEU A 309 23.62 -0.04 -5.28
N LYS A 310 23.38 -0.88 -6.30
CA LYS A 310 23.94 -0.66 -7.65
C LYS A 310 23.43 0.66 -8.22
N LYS A 311 22.12 0.92 -8.15
CA LYS A 311 21.49 2.17 -8.61
C LYS A 311 22.09 3.39 -7.92
N ILE A 312 22.32 3.34 -6.61
CA ILE A 312 22.94 4.44 -5.86
C ILE A 312 24.35 4.73 -6.37
N ILE A 313 25.18 3.71 -6.60
CA ILE A 313 26.54 3.91 -7.12
C ILE A 313 26.52 4.50 -8.53
N THR A 314 25.60 4.07 -9.38
CA THR A 314 25.59 4.43 -10.80
C THR A 314 24.88 5.75 -11.08
N GLU A 315 23.81 6.07 -10.35
CA GLU A 315 22.91 7.18 -10.65
C GLU A 315 22.95 8.31 -9.62
N THR A 316 23.31 8.02 -8.35
CA THR A 316 23.35 9.01 -7.26
C THR A 316 24.60 8.87 -6.40
N PRO A 317 25.81 8.85 -6.99
CA PRO A 317 27.05 8.53 -6.28
C PRO A 317 27.38 9.50 -5.14
N GLU A 318 26.92 10.75 -5.20
CA GLU A 318 27.05 11.76 -4.14
C GLU A 318 26.53 11.29 -2.79
N THR A 319 25.53 10.40 -2.82
CA THR A 319 24.97 9.77 -1.63
C THR A 319 26.03 8.98 -0.85
N ILE A 320 26.95 8.30 -1.54
CA ILE A 320 28.04 7.54 -0.91
C ILE A 320 29.02 8.47 -0.20
N PHE A 321 29.37 9.59 -0.84
CA PHE A 321 30.22 10.61 -0.23
C PHE A 321 29.56 11.23 1.01
N ASP A 322 28.25 11.45 0.97
CA ASP A 322 27.48 11.93 2.13
C ASP A 322 27.48 10.93 3.29
N LEU A 323 27.38 9.63 3.02
CA LEU A 323 27.49 8.59 4.06
C LEU A 323 28.87 8.57 4.72
N VAL A 324 29.95 8.74 3.94
CA VAL A 324 31.33 8.87 4.45
C VAL A 324 31.49 10.11 5.32
N ARG A 325 31.00 11.26 4.84
CA ARG A 325 31.02 12.53 5.58
C ARG A 325 30.28 12.44 6.92
N ARG A 326 29.15 11.71 6.93
CA ARG A 326 28.29 11.47 8.11
C ARG A 326 28.75 10.33 9.02
N ASN A 327 29.84 9.62 8.68
CA ASN A 327 30.35 8.48 9.46
C ASN A 327 29.35 7.30 9.56
N GLU A 328 28.55 7.07 8.50
CA GLU A 328 27.49 6.04 8.48
C GLU A 328 28.03 4.65 8.09
N GLN A 329 28.93 4.10 8.90
CA GLN A 329 29.65 2.85 8.62
C GLN A 329 28.74 1.66 8.33
N ASP A 330 27.68 1.50 9.13
CA ASP A 330 26.73 0.39 8.97
C ASP A 330 26.06 0.41 7.59
N LEU A 331 25.82 1.60 7.02
CA LEU A 331 25.26 1.75 5.69
C LEU A 331 26.32 1.62 4.59
N LEU A 332 27.59 1.92 4.86
CA LEU A 332 28.69 1.75 3.92
C LEU A 332 29.11 0.29 3.73
N ILE A 333 29.03 -0.53 4.78
CA ILE A 333 29.46 -1.94 4.78
C ILE A 333 28.86 -2.75 3.62
N PRO A 334 27.56 -2.70 3.32
CA PRO A 334 26.99 -3.44 2.19
C PRO A 334 27.59 -3.07 0.83
N PHE A 335 27.89 -1.78 0.60
CA PHE A 335 28.53 -1.34 -0.63
C PHE A 335 29.96 -1.85 -0.72
N LEU A 336 30.72 -1.79 0.38
CA LEU A 336 32.10 -2.28 0.44
C LEU A 336 32.17 -3.79 0.21
N LYS A 337 31.18 -4.54 0.72
CA LYS A 337 31.10 -6.00 0.57
C LYS A 337 30.82 -6.43 -0.87
N HIS A 338 29.87 -5.80 -1.56
CA HIS A 338 29.36 -6.29 -2.84
C HIS A 338 29.79 -5.46 -4.06
N TYR A 339 30.18 -4.20 -3.87
CA TYR A 339 30.38 -3.24 -4.95
C TYR A 339 31.70 -2.44 -4.86
N LYS A 340 32.75 -3.04 -4.27
CA LYS A 340 34.08 -2.43 -4.08
C LYS A 340 34.64 -1.75 -5.33
N ARG A 341 34.58 -2.41 -6.49
CA ARG A 341 35.08 -1.84 -7.76
C ARG A 341 34.34 -0.57 -8.16
N GLY A 342 33.02 -0.55 -7.99
CA GLY A 342 32.20 0.65 -8.23
C GLY A 342 32.61 1.80 -7.30
N LEU A 343 32.81 1.51 -6.01
CA LEU A 343 33.27 2.50 -5.04
C LEU A 343 34.65 3.09 -5.35
N MET A 344 35.58 2.28 -5.85
CA MET A 344 36.91 2.76 -6.25
C MET A 344 36.87 3.71 -7.46
N ALA A 345 35.89 3.53 -8.35
CA ALA A 345 35.70 4.38 -9.52
C ALA A 345 35.00 5.71 -9.19
N LEU A 346 34.37 5.85 -8.03
CA LEU A 346 33.67 7.07 -7.66
C LEU A 346 34.63 8.25 -7.53
N ARG A 347 34.16 9.42 -7.99
CA ARG A 347 34.85 10.71 -7.87
C ARG A 347 33.90 11.75 -7.30
N SER A 348 34.40 12.57 -6.38
CA SER A 348 33.66 13.72 -5.86
C SER A 348 33.58 14.83 -6.91
N LYS A 349 32.84 15.91 -6.62
CA LYS A 349 32.81 17.11 -7.47
C LYS A 349 34.19 17.72 -7.70
N ASP A 350 35.10 17.55 -6.75
CA ASP A 350 36.49 18.04 -6.84
C ASP A 350 37.45 16.96 -7.37
N ASN A 351 36.92 15.96 -8.07
CA ASN A 351 37.66 14.81 -8.63
C ASN A 351 38.47 14.00 -7.59
N GLN A 352 38.01 13.95 -6.34
CA GLN A 352 38.67 13.18 -5.29
C GLN A 352 38.12 11.75 -5.25
N THR A 353 38.99 10.77 -5.00
CA THR A 353 38.55 9.42 -4.67
C THR A 353 37.81 9.41 -3.33
N LEU A 354 37.04 8.35 -3.06
CA LEU A 354 36.28 8.24 -1.81
C LEU A 354 37.17 8.31 -0.55
N LEU A 355 38.37 7.71 -0.60
CA LEU A 355 39.32 7.75 0.51
C LEU A 355 39.99 9.14 0.65
N GLN A 356 40.36 9.79 -0.46
CA GLN A 356 40.87 11.16 -0.43
C GLN A 356 39.85 12.14 0.16
N PHE A 357 38.58 11.99 -0.22
CA PHE A 357 37.48 12.77 0.32
C PHE A 357 37.32 12.53 1.84
N ALA A 358 37.33 11.27 2.28
CA ALA A 358 37.25 10.91 3.70
C ALA A 358 38.36 11.55 4.54
N MET A 359 39.61 11.51 4.06
CA MET A 359 40.77 12.07 4.77
C MET A 359 40.75 13.60 4.86
N LYS A 360 40.14 14.28 3.89
CA LYS A 360 40.02 15.75 3.89
C LYS A 360 38.80 16.25 4.66
N CYS A 361 37.81 15.39 4.90
CA CYS A 361 36.56 15.81 5.50
C CYS A 361 36.69 15.93 7.02
N ARG A 362 36.53 17.15 7.56
CA ARG A 362 36.66 17.44 9.00
C ARG A 362 35.70 16.65 9.90
N SER A 363 34.58 16.14 9.35
CA SER A 363 33.55 15.41 10.10
C SER A 363 33.69 13.90 10.04
N THR A 364 34.63 13.36 9.26
CA THR A 364 34.86 11.92 9.16
C THR A 364 35.79 11.46 10.29
N VAL A 365 35.38 10.42 11.01
CA VAL A 365 36.15 9.81 12.11
C VAL A 365 37.14 8.78 11.56
N GLU A 366 38.30 8.61 12.21
CA GLU A 366 39.37 7.67 11.78
C GLU A 366 38.83 6.26 11.49
N ASN A 367 37.87 5.76 12.28
CA ASN A 367 37.27 4.44 12.07
C ASN A 367 36.67 4.27 10.65
N THR A 368 36.13 5.33 10.03
CA THR A 368 35.59 5.24 8.65
C THR A 368 36.71 5.24 7.62
N ILE A 369 37.80 5.97 7.87
CA ILE A 369 39.01 5.93 7.04
C ILE A 369 39.63 4.53 7.11
N GLU A 370 39.75 3.95 8.31
CA GLU A 370 40.21 2.58 8.52
C GLU A 370 39.32 1.57 7.82
N LEU A 371 37.99 1.69 7.94
CA LEU A 371 37.03 0.82 7.24
C LEU A 371 37.27 0.84 5.72
N LEU A 372 37.45 2.03 5.13
CA LEU A 372 37.73 2.17 3.70
C LEU A 372 39.09 1.57 3.32
N ARG A 373 40.13 1.78 4.13
CA ARG A 373 41.47 1.19 3.92
C ARG A 373 41.44 -0.35 4.01
N GLN A 374 40.79 -0.90 5.03
CA GLN A 374 40.64 -2.35 5.24
C GLN A 374 39.84 -2.99 4.11
N ALA A 375 38.81 -2.31 3.62
CA ALA A 375 38.09 -2.72 2.43
C ALA A 375 38.93 -2.62 1.15
N GLY A 376 40.13 -2.04 1.20
CA GLY A 376 41.06 -1.86 0.08
C GLY A 376 40.59 -0.82 -0.93
N VAL A 377 39.91 0.23 -0.48
CA VAL A 377 39.63 1.42 -1.29
C VAL A 377 40.91 2.25 -1.35
N SER A 378 41.34 2.58 -2.56
CA SER A 378 42.66 3.18 -2.85
C SER A 378 42.58 4.70 -3.02
N THR A 379 43.70 5.40 -2.77
CA THR A 379 43.91 6.80 -3.16
C THR A 379 44.42 6.96 -4.60
N ALA A 380 44.90 5.88 -5.23
CA ALA A 380 45.46 5.88 -6.59
C ALA A 380 44.38 5.91 -7.67
N SER A 381 44.71 6.57 -8.78
CA SER A 381 43.83 6.86 -9.93
C SER A 381 43.44 5.62 -10.69
#